data_AF-A0A8A3P263-F1
#
_entry.id   AF-A0A8A3P263-F1
#
_cell.length_a   1.000
_cell.length_b   1.000
_cell.length_c   1.000
_cell.angle_alpha   90.00
_cell.angle_beta   90.00
_cell.angle_gamma   90.00
#
_symmetry.space_group_name_H-M   'P 1'
#
loop_
_entity.id
_entity.type
_entity.pdbx_description
1 polymer ?
#
loop_
_entity_poly.entity_id
_entity_poly.type
_entity_poly.pdbx_seq_one_letter_code
_entity_poly.pdbx_strand_id
1 'polypeptide(L)'
;MCPKKIYGLLINCLENGNCRYGSVYCKARCTSNCDAVAECGKDSKDGKTTCPLNTCCSQFGFCGTTQDFCGNGCQTNCVLEPSPPSDSTTSKTLSKIIGYYEAWNTRSACHKTSPADLPLDALTHLNYAFAYLDPDTFSITTIDAATSISLFEEFSNLKTINPNLKLFVSIGG
;
A
#
# COMPACT_ATOMS: atom_id res chain seq x y z
N MET A 1 26.31 10.11 -26.14
CA MET A 1 24.91 10.37 -25.73
C MET A 1 24.36 9.10 -25.10
N CYS A 2 24.11 9.11 -23.78
CA CYS A 2 23.34 8.05 -23.12
C CYS A 2 22.27 8.72 -22.25
N PRO A 3 21.12 9.11 -22.81
CA PRO A 3 19.98 9.45 -21.99
C PRO A 3 19.20 8.16 -21.80
N LYS A 4 19.23 7.60 -20.59
CA LYS A 4 18.15 6.75 -20.06
C LYS A 4 18.40 6.56 -18.57
N LYS A 5 18.02 7.58 -17.80
CA LYS A 5 17.40 7.33 -16.50
C LYS A 5 16.20 6.43 -16.77
N ILE A 6 16.39 5.11 -16.66
CA ILE A 6 15.29 4.21 -16.42
C ILE A 6 14.86 4.55 -14.99
N TYR A 7 13.72 5.22 -14.87
CA TYR A 7 13.13 5.60 -13.60
C TYR A 7 13.16 4.41 -12.62
N GLY A 8 13.93 4.55 -11.54
CA GLY A 8 13.75 3.77 -10.31
C GLY A 8 14.28 2.33 -10.22
N LEU A 9 15.02 1.79 -11.19
CA LEU A 9 15.47 0.39 -11.14
C LEU A 9 16.93 0.22 -10.68
N LEU A 10 17.07 -0.30 -9.45
CA LEU A 10 18.32 -0.60 -8.74
C LEU A 10 19.02 -1.88 -9.27
N ILE A 11 19.26 -2.04 -10.57
CA ILE A 11 19.89 -3.26 -11.16
C ILE A 11 21.21 -2.96 -11.90
N ASN A 12 22.16 -3.91 -11.92
CA ASN A 12 23.42 -3.77 -12.67
C ASN A 12 23.18 -3.91 -14.17
N CYS A 13 23.80 -3.09 -15.02
CA CYS A 13 23.64 -3.13 -16.48
C CYS A 13 24.97 -3.34 -17.22
N LEU A 14 24.97 -4.20 -18.24
CA LEU A 14 26.13 -4.45 -19.11
C LEU A 14 26.09 -3.59 -20.39
N GLU A 15 27.23 -3.51 -21.09
CA GLU A 15 27.38 -2.81 -22.38
C GLU A 15 26.42 -3.30 -23.49
N ASN A 16 25.97 -4.56 -23.43
CA ASN A 16 25.01 -5.13 -24.37
C ASN A 16 23.54 -4.80 -24.05
N GLY A 17 23.29 -3.95 -23.04
CA GLY A 17 21.94 -3.52 -22.64
C GLY A 17 21.20 -4.49 -21.72
N ASN A 18 21.81 -5.61 -21.32
CA ASN A 18 21.22 -6.54 -20.38
C ASN A 18 21.45 -6.08 -18.93
N CYS A 19 20.37 -6.03 -18.14
CA CYS A 19 20.44 -5.61 -16.74
C CYS A 19 19.89 -6.67 -15.78
N ARG A 20 20.71 -7.13 -14.82
CA ARG A 20 20.39 -8.18 -13.83
C ARG A 20 21.28 -8.07 -12.58
N TYR A 21 20.95 -8.84 -11.54
CA TYR A 21 21.78 -9.02 -10.36
C TYR A 21 22.79 -10.17 -10.49
N GLY A 22 23.81 -10.15 -9.65
CA GLY A 22 24.77 -11.24 -9.49
C GLY A 22 26.15 -10.97 -10.06
N SER A 23 27.11 -11.80 -9.64
CA SER A 23 28.55 -11.58 -9.90
C SER A 23 28.95 -11.56 -11.37
N VAL A 24 28.10 -12.03 -12.28
CA VAL A 24 28.31 -11.94 -13.74
C VAL A 24 28.04 -10.52 -14.25
N TYR A 25 27.12 -9.80 -13.62
CA TYR A 25 26.69 -8.45 -14.01
C TYR A 25 27.43 -7.33 -13.26
N CYS A 26 28.18 -7.65 -12.19
CA CYS A 26 29.05 -6.73 -11.45
C CYS A 26 30.52 -6.69 -11.92
N LYS A 27 30.87 -7.41 -13.01
CA LYS A 27 32.27 -7.56 -13.45
C LYS A 27 32.67 -6.57 -14.56
N ALA A 28 33.87 -6.76 -15.11
CA ALA A 28 34.38 -5.99 -16.24
C ALA A 28 33.33 -5.98 -17.37
N ARG A 29 32.85 -4.78 -17.73
CA ARG A 29 31.71 -4.44 -18.64
C ARG A 29 30.38 -4.07 -17.97
N CYS A 30 30.33 -3.95 -16.65
CA CYS A 30 29.23 -3.22 -16.02
C CYS A 30 29.35 -1.71 -16.31
N THR A 31 28.26 -1.10 -16.76
CA THR A 31 28.20 0.32 -17.17
C THR A 31 27.41 1.18 -16.19
N SER A 32 26.56 0.59 -15.35
CA SER A 32 25.77 1.32 -14.36
C SER A 32 25.39 0.44 -13.17
N ASN A 33 25.40 1.04 -11.98
CA ASN A 33 24.93 0.49 -10.71
C ASN A 33 25.56 -0.87 -10.37
N CYS A 34 26.89 -0.98 -10.48
CA CYS A 34 27.66 -2.23 -10.48
C CYS A 34 27.84 -2.92 -9.12
N ASP A 35 27.40 -2.25 -8.05
CA ASP A 35 27.37 -2.80 -6.70
C ASP A 35 25.94 -3.16 -6.27
N ALA A 36 25.01 -3.23 -7.21
CA ALA A 36 23.61 -3.50 -6.92
C ALA A 36 23.42 -4.96 -6.50
N VAL A 37 22.75 -5.11 -5.36
CA VAL A 37 22.35 -6.39 -4.78
C VAL A 37 20.86 -6.61 -4.98
N ALA A 38 20.46 -7.86 -5.12
CA ALA A 38 19.06 -8.22 -5.22
C ALA A 38 18.32 -8.00 -3.89
N GLU A 39 17.00 -7.84 -3.96
CA GLU A 39 16.14 -7.74 -2.78
C GLU A 39 16.18 -9.03 -1.95
N CYS A 40 16.31 -10.18 -2.61
CA CYS A 40 16.31 -11.49 -1.98
C CYS A 40 17.20 -12.51 -2.72
N GLY A 41 17.49 -13.64 -2.06
CA GLY A 41 18.15 -14.79 -2.65
C GLY A 41 19.68 -14.67 -2.73
N LYS A 42 20.29 -15.48 -3.60
CA LYS A 42 21.76 -15.65 -3.70
C LYS A 42 22.53 -14.39 -4.09
N ASP A 43 21.87 -13.46 -4.77
CA ASP A 43 22.47 -12.20 -5.25
C ASP A 43 22.12 -11.01 -4.33
N SER A 44 21.48 -11.28 -3.18
CA SER A 44 21.26 -10.29 -2.12
C SER A 44 22.54 -9.99 -1.34
N LYS A 45 22.51 -8.95 -0.49
CA LYS A 45 23.65 -8.50 0.31
C LYS A 45 24.33 -9.62 1.11
N ASP A 46 23.52 -10.51 1.71
CA ASP A 46 23.99 -11.62 2.53
C ASP A 46 23.91 -12.97 1.80
N GLY A 47 23.54 -12.95 0.51
CA GLY A 47 23.33 -14.13 -0.34
C GLY A 47 22.21 -15.07 0.10
N LYS A 48 21.43 -14.69 1.13
CA LYS A 48 20.37 -15.51 1.74
C LYS A 48 19.18 -14.67 2.22
N THR A 49 19.13 -13.38 1.89
CA THR A 49 18.05 -12.49 2.33
C THR A 49 16.71 -13.02 1.80
N THR A 50 15.71 -13.09 2.66
CA THR A 50 14.32 -13.45 2.31
C THR A 50 13.49 -12.20 2.09
N CYS A 51 12.38 -12.34 1.36
CA CYS A 51 11.45 -11.25 1.12
C CYS A 51 10.81 -10.73 2.44
N PRO A 52 10.69 -9.41 2.66
CA PRO A 52 10.17 -8.85 3.91
C PRO A 52 8.77 -9.32 4.30
N LEU A 53 7.93 -9.62 3.31
CA LEU A 53 6.55 -10.11 3.51
C LEU A 53 6.43 -11.63 3.39
N ASN A 54 7.54 -12.37 3.49
CA ASN A 54 7.60 -13.82 3.30
C ASN A 54 6.99 -14.30 1.97
N THR A 55 7.03 -13.44 0.94
CA THR A 55 6.62 -13.78 -0.42
C THR A 55 7.73 -14.56 -1.14
N CYS A 56 7.43 -15.09 -2.33
CA CYS A 56 8.38 -15.87 -3.12
C CYS A 56 9.53 -15.00 -3.61
N CYS A 57 10.74 -15.52 -3.46
CA CYS A 57 11.92 -14.92 -4.07
C CYS A 57 12.16 -15.53 -5.46
N SER A 58 12.01 -14.74 -6.51
CA SER A 58 12.19 -15.21 -7.89
C SER A 58 13.64 -15.62 -8.17
N GLN A 59 13.85 -16.34 -9.27
CA GLN A 59 15.20 -16.69 -9.76
C GLN A 59 16.11 -15.49 -10.02
N PHE A 60 15.53 -14.29 -10.14
CA PHE A 60 16.26 -13.05 -10.38
C PHE A 60 16.37 -12.16 -9.15
N GLY A 61 15.92 -12.64 -7.98
CA GLY A 61 16.08 -11.95 -6.70
C GLY A 61 15.09 -10.80 -6.47
N PHE A 62 13.89 -10.94 -7.03
CA PHE A 62 12.75 -10.04 -6.77
C PHE A 62 11.69 -10.75 -5.94
N CYS A 63 10.99 -10.01 -5.10
CA CYS A 63 9.91 -10.51 -4.26
C CYS A 63 8.53 -10.39 -4.91
N GLY A 64 7.72 -11.44 -4.84
CA GLY A 64 6.35 -11.41 -5.37
C GLY A 64 5.56 -12.69 -5.09
N THR A 65 4.30 -12.71 -5.49
CA THR A 65 3.35 -13.79 -5.17
C THR A 65 2.81 -14.51 -6.40
N THR A 66 3.16 -14.07 -7.61
CA THR A 66 2.67 -14.66 -8.86
C THR A 66 3.58 -15.80 -9.34
N GLN A 67 3.14 -16.53 -10.37
CA GLN A 67 3.89 -17.60 -11.04
C GLN A 67 5.31 -17.18 -11.45
N ASP A 68 5.50 -15.94 -11.86
CA ASP A 68 6.82 -15.44 -12.29
C ASP A 68 7.83 -15.38 -11.15
N PHE A 69 7.35 -15.32 -9.90
CA PHE A 69 8.19 -15.26 -8.70
C PHE A 69 8.27 -16.61 -7.99
N CYS A 70 7.15 -17.32 -7.91
CA CYS A 70 7.05 -18.58 -7.18
C CYS A 70 7.31 -19.82 -8.05
N GLY A 71 7.37 -19.64 -9.37
CA GLY A 71 7.55 -20.72 -10.34
C GLY A 71 8.98 -21.20 -10.46
N ASN A 72 9.38 -21.53 -11.69
CA ASN A 72 10.66 -22.18 -11.92
C ASN A 72 11.84 -21.26 -11.53
N GLY A 73 12.78 -21.83 -10.77
CA GLY A 73 13.96 -21.12 -10.26
C GLY A 73 13.70 -20.23 -9.04
N CYS A 74 12.50 -20.27 -8.45
CA CYS A 74 12.27 -19.64 -7.16
C CYS A 74 13.29 -20.11 -6.11
N GLN A 75 13.78 -19.18 -5.30
CA GLN A 75 14.90 -19.38 -4.36
C GLN A 75 14.41 -19.63 -2.93
N THR A 76 13.38 -18.92 -2.46
CA THR A 76 12.80 -19.05 -1.11
C THR A 76 11.30 -18.80 -1.13
N ASN A 77 10.57 -19.39 -0.17
CA ASN A 77 9.11 -19.28 -0.02
C ASN A 77 8.33 -19.62 -1.29
N CYS A 78 8.76 -20.65 -2.03
CA CYS A 78 8.26 -21.03 -3.36
C CYS A 78 6.91 -21.75 -3.33
N VAL A 79 5.93 -21.12 -2.70
CA VAL A 79 4.57 -21.63 -2.58
C VAL A 79 3.66 -20.66 -3.32
N LEU A 80 3.08 -21.13 -4.41
CA LEU A 80 1.98 -20.45 -5.08
C LEU A 80 0.76 -20.54 -4.18
N GLU A 81 0.19 -19.38 -3.86
CA GLU A 81 -0.97 -19.27 -2.97
C GLU A 81 -0.75 -19.99 -1.63
N PRO A 82 0.17 -19.49 -0.78
CA PRO A 82 0.37 -20.09 0.53
C PRO A 82 -0.96 -20.10 1.28
N SER A 83 -1.31 -21.25 1.85
CA SER A 83 -2.46 -21.33 2.73
C SER A 83 -2.30 -20.29 3.84
N PRO A 84 -3.36 -19.53 4.18
CA PRO A 84 -3.29 -18.62 5.30
C PRO A 84 -2.82 -19.40 6.54
N PRO A 85 -1.96 -18.82 7.39
CA PRO A 85 -1.43 -19.51 8.56
C PRO A 85 -2.54 -20.18 9.36
N SER A 86 -2.38 -21.49 9.62
CA SER A 86 -3.39 -22.34 10.29
C SER A 86 -3.70 -21.92 11.74
N ASP A 87 -3.01 -20.91 12.26
CA ASP A 87 -3.15 -20.40 13.62
C ASP A 87 -4.07 -19.17 13.75
N SER A 88 -4.90 -18.90 12.74
CA SER A 88 -6.03 -17.97 12.85
C SER A 88 -7.23 -18.58 13.61
N THR A 89 -7.00 -19.41 14.63
CA THR A 89 -8.05 -19.85 15.57
C THR A 89 -8.51 -18.72 16.50
N THR A 90 -7.84 -17.56 16.46
CA THR A 90 -8.44 -16.27 16.82
C THR A 90 -8.63 -15.44 15.55
N SER A 91 -9.84 -15.50 14.99
CA SER A 91 -10.32 -14.62 13.94
C SER A 91 -10.15 -13.14 14.35
N LYS A 92 -8.96 -12.59 14.08
CA LYS A 92 -8.67 -11.15 14.22
C LYS A 92 -8.87 -10.41 12.89
N THR A 93 -9.25 -11.10 11.82
CA THR A 93 -9.55 -10.53 10.51
C THR A 93 -10.70 -9.51 10.58
N LEU A 94 -11.54 -9.56 11.61
CA LEU A 94 -12.58 -8.57 11.91
C LEU A 94 -12.28 -7.68 13.14
N SER A 95 -11.06 -7.72 13.69
CA SER A 95 -10.69 -6.85 14.83
C SER A 95 -10.71 -5.35 14.46
N LYS A 96 -10.66 -5.05 13.16
CA LYS A 96 -10.83 -3.71 12.60
C LYS A 96 -11.78 -3.74 11.41
N ILE A 97 -12.93 -3.11 11.58
CA ILE A 97 -13.86 -2.77 10.50
C ILE A 97 -13.75 -1.26 10.30
N ILE A 98 -13.23 -0.85 9.14
CA ILE A 98 -12.92 0.55 8.81
C ILE A 98 -13.91 1.01 7.73
N GLY A 99 -14.79 1.94 8.07
CA GLY A 99 -15.69 2.58 7.12
C GLY A 99 -15.11 3.88 6.56
N TYR A 100 -15.52 4.24 5.34
CA TYR A 100 -15.34 5.58 4.78
C TYR A 100 -16.71 6.20 4.61
N TYR A 101 -16.88 7.41 5.13
CA TYR A 101 -18.09 8.21 4.93
C TYR A 101 -17.80 9.33 3.95
N GLU A 102 -18.37 9.21 2.75
CA GLU A 102 -18.27 10.22 1.72
C GLU A 102 -19.14 11.45 2.07
N ALA A 103 -18.50 12.60 2.30
CA ALA A 103 -19.11 13.83 2.77
C ALA A 103 -20.22 14.33 1.87
N TRP A 104 -20.12 14.09 0.56
CA TRP A 104 -21.15 14.45 -0.41
C TRP A 104 -22.43 13.63 -0.31
N ASN A 105 -22.44 12.54 0.45
CA ASN A 105 -23.65 11.72 0.62
C ASN A 105 -24.77 12.47 1.37
N THR A 106 -24.42 13.48 2.19
CA THR A 106 -25.40 14.38 2.83
C THR A 106 -26.19 15.24 1.85
N ARG A 107 -25.75 15.34 0.60
CA ARG A 107 -26.46 16.06 -0.47
C ARG A 107 -26.84 15.16 -1.64
N SER A 108 -26.78 13.84 -1.46
CA SER A 108 -27.25 12.91 -2.49
C SER A 108 -28.73 13.13 -2.77
N ALA A 109 -29.11 13.14 -4.05
CA ALA A 109 -30.51 13.27 -4.46
C ALA A 109 -31.34 12.03 -4.09
N CYS A 110 -30.69 10.87 -4.02
CA CYS A 110 -31.29 9.59 -3.64
C CYS A 110 -30.56 9.04 -2.41
N HIS A 111 -31.31 8.57 -1.41
CA HIS A 111 -30.74 7.99 -0.19
C HIS A 111 -29.71 8.91 0.49
N LYS A 112 -30.10 10.19 0.67
CA LYS A 112 -29.35 11.13 1.50
C LYS A 112 -29.06 10.48 2.86
N THR A 113 -27.79 10.33 3.16
CA THR A 113 -27.31 9.61 4.35
C THR A 113 -26.42 10.57 5.13
N SER A 114 -26.74 10.78 6.40
CA SER A 114 -25.89 11.49 7.35
C SER A 114 -24.90 10.52 8.00
N PRO A 115 -23.83 11.01 8.66
CA PRO A 115 -22.90 10.12 9.36
C PRO A 115 -23.58 9.31 10.47
N ALA A 116 -24.64 9.83 11.08
CA ALA A 116 -25.38 9.16 12.16
C ALA A 116 -26.30 8.03 11.67
N ASP A 117 -26.63 8.00 10.37
CA ASP A 117 -27.44 6.94 9.77
C ASP A 117 -26.64 5.65 9.51
N LEU A 118 -25.31 5.69 9.70
CA LEU A 118 -24.45 4.54 9.53
C LEU A 118 -24.63 3.52 10.68
N PRO A 119 -24.37 2.23 10.44
CA PRO A 119 -24.37 1.21 11.48
C PRO A 119 -23.10 1.32 12.35
N LEU A 120 -23.02 2.36 13.20
CA LEU A 120 -21.81 2.71 13.97
C LEU A 120 -21.33 1.62 14.92
N ASP A 121 -22.21 0.73 15.38
CA ASP A 121 -21.86 -0.40 16.25
C ASP A 121 -21.10 -1.50 15.50
N ALA A 122 -21.25 -1.58 14.18
CA ALA A 122 -20.52 -2.52 13.33
C ALA A 122 -19.12 -2.00 12.95
N LEU A 123 -18.80 -0.74 13.27
CA LEU A 123 -17.55 -0.09 12.88
C LEU A 123 -16.60 0.06 14.06
N THR A 124 -15.32 -0.14 13.79
CA THR A 124 -14.23 0.14 14.75
C THR A 124 -13.55 1.47 14.45
N HIS A 125 -13.45 1.81 13.16
CA HIS A 125 -12.87 3.05 12.66
C HIS A 125 -13.80 3.61 11.59
N LEU A 126 -13.91 4.92 11.52
CA LEU A 126 -14.64 5.62 10.48
C LEU A 126 -13.79 6.79 10.00
N ASN A 127 -13.61 6.89 8.69
CA ASN A 127 -12.87 7.93 8.03
C ASN A 127 -13.83 8.90 7.34
N TYR A 128 -13.73 10.18 7.68
CA TYR A 128 -14.38 11.24 6.92
C TYR A 128 -13.68 11.37 5.57
N ALA A 129 -14.42 11.22 4.49
CA ALA A 129 -13.90 11.19 3.12
C ALA A 129 -14.63 12.24 2.27
N PHE A 130 -14.00 13.25 1.71
CA PHE A 130 -12.64 13.68 1.95
C PHE A 130 -12.62 15.13 2.41
N ALA A 131 -11.59 15.46 3.16
CA ALA A 131 -11.18 16.84 3.35
C ALA A 131 -10.20 17.25 2.25
N TYR A 132 -10.09 18.54 2.03
CA TYR A 132 -9.23 19.13 1.01
C TYR A 132 -8.22 20.08 1.65
N LEU A 133 -7.08 20.28 0.98
CA LEU A 133 -6.12 21.31 1.35
C LEU A 133 -6.33 22.49 0.41
N ASP A 134 -6.76 23.61 0.97
CA ASP A 134 -6.88 24.85 0.23
C ASP A 134 -5.50 25.24 -0.37
N PRO A 135 -5.40 25.48 -1.69
CA PRO A 135 -4.11 25.65 -2.35
C PRO A 135 -3.42 26.97 -2.02
N ASP A 136 -4.16 27.96 -1.53
CA ASP A 136 -3.65 29.29 -1.23
C ASP A 136 -3.22 29.41 0.24
N THR A 137 -4.02 28.85 1.15
CA THR A 137 -3.84 28.95 2.60
C THR A 137 -3.24 27.70 3.22
N PHE A 138 -3.19 26.58 2.50
CA PHE A 138 -2.79 25.25 2.98
C PHE A 138 -3.60 24.75 4.19
N SER A 139 -4.77 25.35 4.43
CA SER A 139 -5.65 24.96 5.51
C SER A 139 -6.56 23.81 5.08
N ILE A 140 -6.95 22.98 6.05
CA ILE A 140 -7.92 21.91 5.81
C ILE A 140 -9.30 22.54 5.62
N THR A 141 -9.97 22.18 4.53
CA THR A 141 -11.31 22.62 4.18
C THR A 141 -12.17 21.44 3.68
N THR A 142 -13.44 21.69 3.39
CA THR A 142 -14.31 20.71 2.75
C THR A 142 -13.93 20.51 1.29
N ILE A 143 -14.26 19.34 0.72
CA ILE A 143 -13.92 19.03 -0.69
C ILE A 143 -14.58 19.95 -1.71
N ASP A 144 -15.69 20.58 -1.34
CA ASP A 144 -16.37 21.58 -2.15
C ASP A 144 -17.18 22.53 -1.28
N ALA A 145 -17.59 23.66 -1.86
CA ALA A 145 -18.39 24.69 -1.20
C ALA A 145 -19.84 24.25 -0.88
N ALA A 146 -20.34 23.17 -1.49
CA ALA A 146 -21.67 22.64 -1.21
C ALA A 146 -21.69 21.72 0.03
N THR A 147 -20.52 21.27 0.48
CA THR A 147 -20.34 20.48 1.69
C THR A 147 -20.24 21.41 2.88
N SER A 148 -21.15 21.26 3.85
CA SER A 148 -21.12 22.09 5.07
C SER A 148 -19.90 21.79 5.92
N ILE A 149 -19.23 22.84 6.40
CA ILE A 149 -18.14 22.72 7.39
C ILE A 149 -18.63 22.10 8.71
N SER A 150 -19.91 22.27 9.04
CA SER A 150 -20.53 21.65 10.23
C SER A 150 -20.47 20.13 10.22
N LEU A 151 -20.31 19.53 9.04
CA LEU A 151 -20.26 18.08 8.89
C LEU A 151 -19.04 17.48 9.60
N PHE A 152 -17.95 18.23 9.77
CA PHE A 152 -16.82 17.80 10.61
C PHE A 152 -17.22 17.64 12.07
N GLU A 153 -18.00 18.58 12.60
CA GLU A 153 -18.52 18.53 13.96
C GLU A 153 -19.53 17.38 14.12
N GLU A 154 -20.49 17.28 13.21
CA GLU A 154 -21.46 16.16 13.17
C GLU A 154 -20.77 14.80 13.15
N PHE A 155 -19.73 14.66 12.32
CA PHE A 155 -18.91 13.46 12.25
C PHE A 155 -18.17 13.17 13.57
N SER A 156 -17.56 14.19 14.19
CA SER A 156 -16.90 14.04 15.49
C SER A 156 -17.86 13.66 16.62
N ASN A 157 -19.09 14.15 16.55
CA ASN A 157 -20.16 13.90 17.53
C ASN A 157 -20.67 12.47 17.49
N LEU A 158 -20.32 11.66 16.49
CA LEU A 158 -20.62 10.22 16.49
C LEU A 158 -20.05 9.48 17.70
N LYS A 159 -19.02 10.04 18.36
CA LYS A 159 -18.49 9.52 19.63
C LYS A 159 -19.48 9.61 20.79
N THR A 160 -20.51 10.44 20.69
CA THR A 160 -21.60 10.47 21.68
C THR A 160 -22.49 9.22 21.58
N ILE A 161 -22.58 8.63 20.39
CA ILE A 161 -23.33 7.39 20.11
C ILE A 161 -22.43 6.18 20.40
N ASN A 162 -21.22 6.15 19.81
CA ASN A 162 -20.24 5.09 20.04
C ASN A 162 -18.89 5.70 20.49
N PRO A 163 -18.62 5.80 21.81
CA PRO A 163 -17.39 6.41 22.32
C PRO A 163 -16.12 5.61 22.01
N ASN A 164 -16.26 4.33 21.63
CA ASN A 164 -15.14 3.48 21.25
C ASN A 164 -14.72 3.67 19.79
N LEU A 165 -15.58 4.28 18.95
CA LEU A 165 -15.32 4.49 17.53
C LEU A 165 -14.11 5.42 17.32
N LYS A 166 -13.16 4.96 16.49
CA LYS A 166 -12.01 5.78 16.10
C LYS A 166 -12.35 6.59 14.86
N LEU A 167 -12.19 7.90 14.94
CA LEU A 167 -12.53 8.83 13.88
C LEU A 167 -11.25 9.41 13.26
N PHE A 168 -11.18 9.40 11.93
CA PHE A 168 -10.07 9.98 11.17
C PHE A 168 -10.61 10.85 10.04
N VAL A 169 -9.75 11.70 9.49
CA VAL A 169 -10.02 12.49 8.29
C VAL A 169 -9.09 12.02 7.18
N SER A 170 -9.66 11.67 6.04
CA SER A 170 -8.92 11.36 4.82
C SER A 170 -8.82 12.62 3.96
N ILE A 171 -7.61 13.00 3.56
CA ILE A 171 -7.33 14.17 2.73
C ILE A 171 -7.05 13.71 1.29
N GLY A 172 -7.68 14.33 0.30
CA GLY A 172 -7.54 13.96 -1.12
C GLY A 172 -8.76 13.20 -1.64
N GLY A 173 -8.53 12.00 -2.15
CA GLY A 173 -9.59 11.17 -2.75
C GLY A 173 -9.77 11.40 -4.24
#